data_AF-A0A2G5QXJ6-F1
#
_entry.id   AF-A0A2G5QXJ6-F1
#
_cell.length_a   1.000
_cell.length_b   1.000
_cell.length_c   1.000
_cell.angle_alpha   90.00
_cell.angle_beta   90.00
_cell.angle_gamma   90.00
#
_symmetry.space_group_name_H-M   'P 1'
#
loop_
_entity.id
_entity.type
_entity.pdbx_description
1 polymer ?
#
loop_
_entity_poly.entity_id
_entity_poly.type
_entity_poly.pdbx_seq_one_letter_code
_entity_poly.pdbx_strand_id
1 'polypeptide(L)'
;MTLDGILTVLGLLAAIYAVMSPVQRLQARLGMAAQLSLATLAFGAAIYLEFFDWAGRPCWLSADLCRLITFHENGIKPNQVAFLVLVAWMLGAFVLHRVSRPGTDALPTLQRLVEKLLYERREAELVDAIAPSLPMIGQVARRRLRRQKLADQFWIWRNRHTPRGQMRAMLTGQPDLPDTGWSAWRRALPLVGWAGVWAPSMKWAETIGRDLTQTFYTSPALLDFTVALRPYFGLALLEMDGVRVGDYADRFLGRLIATPSSILYAELEESQVLTGVPQRYQISERARLLRYLFDDVTRAQRLGAWTPVGNHVLALLQPETDPVYRLALNRPANRFEADSLKDPTWAALSFFDMMVTEAVFQDVADTMWLAYWPDIVKGLVQAHDQSAAEARLDEEFSTFGARLLYEIFETYVKWIRLAPSRPEGSTHHYLDAAQLEEPTNSVPQAALRCMAISLKHVVDSLFLDAEIKQSIVGYLVRRIGDLGWGAGDQYLKDNFVQALVTGASLSKAGGSAYRAALLDVVAGLDPEERYRATVVVEALRERQAGG
;
A
#
# COMPACT_ATOMS: atom_id res chain seq x y z
N MET A 1 4.55 0.63 58.88
CA MET A 1 4.00 1.77 58.11
C MET A 1 2.72 2.24 58.82
N THR A 2 2.53 3.55 59.01
CA THR A 2 1.33 4.12 59.65
C THR A 2 0.15 4.17 58.66
N LEU A 3 -1.08 4.09 59.17
CA LEU A 3 -2.33 4.00 58.39
C LEU A 3 -2.52 5.23 57.48
N ASP A 4 -2.10 6.41 57.95
CA ASP A 4 -2.10 7.66 57.19
C ASP A 4 -1.17 7.60 55.97
N GLY A 5 -0.02 6.95 56.07
CA GLY A 5 0.91 6.80 54.94
C GLY A 5 0.31 5.99 53.78
N ILE A 6 -0.48 4.96 54.07
CA ILE A 6 -1.16 4.13 53.06
C ILE A 6 -2.27 4.94 52.37
N LEU A 7 -3.07 5.68 53.14
CA LEU A 7 -4.12 6.56 52.60
C LEU A 7 -3.54 7.63 51.68
N THR A 8 -2.40 8.22 52.05
CA THR A 8 -1.75 9.26 51.24
C THR A 8 -1.23 8.69 49.92
N VAL A 9 -0.63 7.50 49.93
CA VAL A 9 -0.16 6.81 48.71
C VAL A 9 -1.33 6.40 47.81
N LEU A 10 -2.42 5.86 48.38
CA LEU A 10 -3.63 5.52 47.61
C LEU A 10 -4.28 6.76 47.00
N GLY A 11 -4.35 7.87 47.75
CA GLY A 11 -4.84 9.16 47.25
C GLY A 11 -3.99 9.70 46.10
N LEU A 12 -2.66 9.62 46.20
CA LEU A 12 -1.74 10.02 45.14
C LEU A 12 -1.92 9.14 43.89
N LEU A 13 -2.01 7.82 44.05
CA LEU A 13 -2.24 6.89 42.93
C LEU A 13 -3.58 7.14 42.24
N ALA A 14 -4.64 7.44 42.99
CA ALA A 14 -5.93 7.81 42.43
C ALA A 14 -5.87 9.12 41.65
N ALA A 15 -5.16 10.13 42.17
CA ALA A 15 -4.96 11.41 41.49
C ALA A 15 -4.15 11.25 40.20
N ILE A 16 -3.05 10.49 40.23
CA ILE A 16 -2.24 10.19 39.04
C ILE A 16 -3.09 9.47 38.00
N TYR A 17 -3.86 8.45 38.39
CA TYR A 17 -4.74 7.72 37.47
C TYR A 17 -5.83 8.63 36.85
N ALA A 18 -6.33 9.61 37.60
CA ALA A 18 -7.28 10.61 37.10
C ALA A 18 -6.66 11.60 36.09
N VAL A 19 -5.34 11.83 36.13
CA VAL A 19 -4.64 12.71 35.18
C VAL A 19 -4.10 11.95 33.96
N MET A 20 -3.88 10.64 34.07
CA MET A 20 -3.39 9.79 32.97
C MET A 20 -4.27 9.86 31.72
N SER A 21 -3.62 9.84 30.55
CA SER A 21 -4.32 9.80 29.26
C SER A 21 -5.13 8.49 29.12
N PRO A 22 -6.18 8.46 28.28
CA PRO A 22 -6.96 7.25 28.06
C PRO A 22 -6.10 6.06 27.63
N VAL A 23 -5.04 6.32 26.86
CA VAL A 23 -4.03 5.33 26.43
C VAL A 23 -3.29 4.74 27.63
N GLN A 24 -2.79 5.59 28.54
CA GLN A 24 -2.07 5.16 29.73
C GLN A 24 -2.97 4.38 30.68
N ARG A 25 -4.24 4.79 30.84
CA ARG A 25 -5.23 4.04 31.64
C ARG A 25 -5.51 2.67 31.04
N LEU A 26 -5.62 2.58 29.71
CA LEU A 26 -5.80 1.29 29.03
C LEU A 26 -4.58 0.40 29.25
N GLN A 27 -3.37 0.88 29.00
CA GLN A 27 -2.13 0.13 29.21
C GLN A 27 -1.97 -0.31 30.68
N ALA A 28 -2.28 0.57 31.63
CA ALA A 28 -2.27 0.25 33.05
C ALA A 28 -3.28 -0.86 33.39
N ARG A 29 -4.52 -0.77 32.90
CA ARG A 29 -5.54 -1.82 33.11
C ARG A 29 -5.13 -3.16 32.50
N LEU A 30 -4.47 -3.13 31.34
CA LEU A 30 -4.03 -4.34 30.64
C LEU A 30 -2.85 -5.02 31.32
N GLY A 31 -1.90 -4.24 31.82
CA GLY A 31 -0.77 -4.74 32.60
C GLY A 31 -1.14 -5.10 34.04
N MET A 32 -2.30 -4.62 34.55
CA MET A 32 -2.65 -4.67 35.96
C MET A 32 -2.58 -6.08 36.54
N ALA A 33 -3.11 -7.10 35.85
CA ALA A 33 -3.09 -8.47 36.34
C ALA A 33 -1.66 -9.03 36.49
N ALA A 34 -0.81 -8.78 35.49
CA ALA A 34 0.59 -9.22 35.50
C ALA A 34 1.45 -8.39 36.47
N GLN A 35 1.14 -7.11 36.63
CA GLN A 35 1.77 -6.25 37.62
C GLN A 35 1.35 -6.63 39.04
N LEU A 36 0.08 -7.00 39.27
CA LEU A 36 -0.40 -7.47 40.56
C LEU A 36 0.25 -8.78 40.95
N SER A 37 0.37 -9.72 40.01
CA SER A 37 1.01 -11.01 40.29
C SER A 37 2.49 -10.83 40.60
N LEU A 38 3.21 -10.02 39.82
CA LEU A 38 4.61 -9.67 40.10
C LEU A 38 4.77 -8.97 41.45
N ALA A 39 3.88 -8.02 41.77
CA ALA A 39 3.89 -7.31 43.06
C ALA A 39 3.60 -8.24 44.23
N THR A 40 2.64 -9.16 44.09
CA THR A 40 2.30 -10.15 45.12
C THR A 40 3.48 -11.08 45.38
N LEU A 41 4.16 -11.52 44.31
CA LEU A 41 5.30 -12.42 44.40
C LEU A 41 6.50 -11.72 45.04
N ALA A 42 6.77 -10.47 44.66
CA ALA A 42 7.82 -9.65 45.26
C ALA A 42 7.55 -9.32 46.74
N PHE A 43 6.30 -8.98 47.07
CA PHE A 43 5.88 -8.70 48.44
C PHE A 43 5.96 -9.95 49.32
N GLY A 44 5.50 -11.10 48.82
CA GLY A 44 5.65 -12.38 49.51
C GLY A 44 7.12 -12.76 49.71
N ALA A 45 7.98 -12.54 48.72
CA ALA A 45 9.42 -12.76 48.84
C ALA A 45 10.06 -11.82 49.87
N ALA A 46 9.69 -10.54 49.89
CA ALA A 46 10.20 -9.57 50.86
C ALA A 46 9.80 -9.94 52.30
N ILE A 47 8.52 -10.27 52.53
CA ILE A 47 8.04 -10.73 53.85
C ILE A 47 8.75 -12.01 54.27
N TYR A 48 8.88 -12.98 53.36
CA TYR A 48 9.57 -14.24 53.66
C TYR A 48 11.01 -13.99 54.12
N LEU A 49 11.74 -13.11 53.42
CA LEU A 49 13.12 -12.77 53.75
C LEU A 49 13.25 -11.95 55.04
N GLU A 50 12.24 -11.19 55.43
CA GLU A 50 12.23 -10.40 56.67
C GLU A 50 11.90 -11.24 57.91
N PHE A 51 11.05 -12.27 57.76
CA PHE A 51 10.64 -13.15 58.86
C PHE A 51 11.45 -14.44 59.00
N PHE A 52 12.06 -14.94 57.92
CA PHE A 52 12.93 -16.11 57.97
C PHE A 52 14.39 -15.71 57.74
N ASP A 53 15.18 -15.69 58.81
CA ASP A 53 16.63 -15.55 58.74
C ASP A 53 17.24 -16.71 57.94
N TRP A 54 17.54 -16.46 56.67
CA TRP A 54 18.23 -17.41 55.80
C TRP A 54 19.68 -17.68 56.28
N ALA A 55 20.20 -16.81 57.15
CA ALA A 55 21.54 -16.89 57.72
C ALA A 55 21.78 -18.12 58.65
N GLY A 56 20.75 -18.91 58.97
CA GLY A 56 20.86 -20.03 59.92
C GLY A 56 20.68 -21.45 59.37
N ARG A 57 20.45 -21.65 58.05
CA ARG A 57 20.21 -23.02 57.53
C ARG A 57 21.52 -23.76 57.23
N PRO A 58 21.71 -25.01 57.73
CA PRO A 58 22.86 -25.82 57.35
C PRO A 58 22.78 -26.12 55.85
N CYS A 59 23.84 -25.74 55.15
CA CYS A 59 23.99 -25.88 53.72
C CYS A 59 23.91 -27.37 53.33
N TRP A 60 22.93 -27.73 52.49
CA TRP A 60 22.68 -29.10 52.03
C TRP A 60 23.63 -29.58 50.90
N LEU A 61 24.48 -28.68 50.40
CA LEU A 61 25.51 -28.97 49.39
C LEU A 61 26.84 -29.33 50.07
N SER A 62 27.69 -30.07 49.36
CA SER A 62 29.02 -30.50 49.80
C SER A 62 29.86 -29.34 50.36
N ALA A 63 30.59 -29.60 51.45
CA ALA A 63 31.26 -28.60 52.29
C ALA A 63 32.14 -27.58 51.55
N ASP A 64 32.72 -27.92 50.40
CA ASP A 64 33.60 -27.04 49.62
C ASP A 64 32.83 -25.96 48.82
N LEU A 65 31.62 -26.26 48.37
CA LEU A 65 30.74 -25.29 47.72
C LEU A 65 30.16 -24.30 48.75
N CYS A 66 29.94 -24.75 49.98
CA CYS A 66 29.44 -23.88 51.05
C CYS A 66 30.49 -22.87 51.51
N ARG A 67 31.79 -23.21 51.51
CA ARG A 67 32.87 -22.25 51.78
C ARG A 67 32.98 -21.14 50.72
N LEU A 68 32.55 -21.44 49.49
CA LEU A 68 32.51 -20.47 48.39
C LEU A 68 31.30 -19.52 48.47
N ILE A 69 30.28 -19.87 49.26
CA ILE A 69 29.03 -19.11 49.42
C ILE A 69 28.93 -18.49 50.83
N THR A 70 29.81 -18.85 51.77
CA THR A 70 29.91 -18.15 53.06
C THR A 70 30.50 -16.77 52.87
N PHE A 71 29.62 -15.78 52.80
CA PHE A 71 29.98 -14.37 52.82
C PHE A 71 30.55 -14.01 54.19
N HIS A 72 31.75 -13.43 54.18
CA HIS A 72 32.53 -13.01 55.36
C HIS A 72 31.77 -12.00 56.25
N GLU A 73 32.25 -11.81 57.49
CA GLU A 73 31.61 -11.31 58.74
C GLU A 73 30.75 -10.02 58.71
N ASN A 74 30.56 -9.38 57.55
CA ASN A 74 29.58 -8.30 57.34
C ASN A 74 28.55 -8.72 56.26
N GLY A 75 27.81 -9.79 56.54
CA GLY A 75 26.80 -10.34 55.63
C GLY A 75 25.69 -9.35 55.29
N ILE A 76 25.13 -9.51 54.09
CA ILE A 76 23.98 -8.72 53.62
C ILE A 76 22.84 -8.92 54.62
N LYS A 77 22.45 -7.85 55.31
CA LYS A 77 21.36 -7.91 56.28
C LYS A 77 20.05 -8.27 55.56
N PRO A 78 19.11 -8.99 56.20
CA PRO A 78 17.83 -9.36 55.58
C PRO A 78 17.08 -8.17 54.94
N ASN A 79 17.18 -6.99 55.56
CA ASN A 79 16.62 -5.74 55.04
C ASN A 79 17.29 -5.25 53.74
N GLN A 80 18.57 -5.52 53.51
CA GLN A 80 19.28 -5.19 52.27
C GLN A 80 18.90 -6.15 51.13
N VAL A 81 18.66 -7.43 51.43
CA VAL A 81 18.15 -8.39 50.43
C VAL A 81 16.70 -8.05 50.07
N ALA A 82 15.85 -7.73 51.04
CA ALA A 82 14.49 -7.27 50.80
C ALA A 82 14.44 -5.99 49.94
N PHE A 83 15.36 -5.06 50.17
CA PHE A 83 15.51 -3.87 49.33
C PHE A 83 15.88 -4.23 47.88
N LEU A 84 16.82 -5.17 47.66
CA LEU A 84 17.17 -5.64 46.32
C LEU A 84 15.99 -6.31 45.60
N VAL A 85 15.15 -7.07 46.32
CA VAL A 85 13.91 -7.65 45.76
C VAL A 85 12.95 -6.56 45.32
N LEU A 86 12.78 -5.49 46.09
CA LEU A 86 11.94 -4.35 45.70
C LEU A 86 12.49 -3.60 44.49
N VAL A 87 13.81 -3.40 44.39
CA VAL A 87 14.45 -2.79 43.21
C VAL A 87 14.27 -3.68 41.98
N ALA A 88 14.48 -4.99 42.11
CA ALA A 88 14.26 -5.96 41.03
C ALA A 88 12.78 -6.00 40.60
N TRP A 89 11.85 -5.87 41.55
CA TRP A 89 10.43 -5.73 41.25
C TRP A 89 10.12 -4.44 40.50
N MET A 90 10.66 -3.28 40.90
CA MET A 90 10.46 -2.02 40.18
C MET A 90 10.99 -2.08 38.75
N LEU A 91 12.20 -2.63 38.56
CA LEU A 91 12.77 -2.87 37.23
C LEU A 91 11.92 -3.85 36.42
N GLY A 92 11.49 -4.95 37.04
CA GLY A 92 10.61 -5.94 36.43
C GLY A 92 9.26 -5.36 36.03
N ALA A 93 8.65 -4.53 36.88
CA ALA A 93 7.38 -3.86 36.62
C ALA A 93 7.52 -2.83 35.49
N PHE A 94 8.63 -2.09 35.44
CA PHE A 94 8.92 -1.15 34.36
C PHE A 94 9.12 -1.86 33.02
N VAL A 95 9.93 -2.93 32.99
CA VAL A 95 10.13 -3.76 31.80
C VAL A 95 8.83 -4.41 31.36
N LEU A 96 8.06 -4.98 32.30
CA LEU A 96 6.78 -5.59 32.02
C LEU A 96 5.79 -4.56 31.46
N HIS A 97 5.76 -3.33 32.00
CA HIS A 97 4.91 -2.26 31.46
C HIS A 97 5.31 -1.87 30.03
N ARG A 98 6.62 -1.79 29.74
CA ARG A 98 7.14 -1.49 28.40
C ARG A 98 6.89 -2.59 27.36
N VAL A 99 6.89 -3.86 27.79
CA VAL A 99 6.80 -5.02 26.90
C VAL A 99 5.39 -5.61 26.80
N SER A 100 4.52 -5.35 27.78
CA SER A 100 3.15 -5.88 27.80
C SER A 100 2.35 -5.33 26.63
N ARG A 101 2.11 -6.17 25.64
CA ARG A 101 1.19 -5.89 24.55
C ARG A 101 -0.23 -6.30 24.95
N PRO A 102 -1.28 -5.57 24.52
CA PRO A 102 -2.65 -5.99 24.72
C PRO A 102 -2.85 -7.42 24.20
N GLY A 103 -3.37 -8.29 25.06
CA GLY A 103 -3.79 -9.64 24.69
C GLY A 103 -5.23 -9.66 24.16
N THR A 104 -5.72 -10.84 23.82
CA THR A 104 -7.12 -11.02 23.35
C THR A 104 -8.16 -10.55 24.36
N ASP A 105 -7.84 -10.63 25.65
CA ASP A 105 -8.75 -10.28 26.75
C ASP A 105 -8.98 -8.76 26.83
N ALA A 106 -8.10 -7.98 26.18
CA ALA A 106 -8.20 -6.52 26.04
C ALA A 106 -9.33 -6.07 25.12
N LEU A 107 -9.71 -6.91 24.15
CA LEU A 107 -10.51 -6.53 22.99
C LEU A 107 -11.84 -5.84 23.34
N PRO A 108 -12.63 -6.31 24.34
CA PRO A 108 -13.87 -5.63 24.69
C PRO A 108 -13.65 -4.23 25.28
N THR A 109 -12.56 -4.05 26.03
CA THR A 109 -12.20 -2.74 26.58
C THR A 109 -11.69 -1.82 25.49
N LEU A 110 -10.90 -2.36 24.57
CA LEU A 110 -10.40 -1.65 23.40
C LEU A 110 -11.57 -1.17 22.53
N GLN A 111 -12.55 -2.03 22.24
CA GLN A 111 -13.74 -1.68 21.46
C GLN A 111 -14.51 -0.51 22.06
N ARG A 112 -14.81 -0.55 23.36
CA ARG A 112 -15.49 0.57 24.03
C ARG A 112 -14.66 1.85 23.99
N LEU A 113 -13.34 1.74 24.08
CA LEU A 113 -12.45 2.89 23.97
C LEU A 113 -12.48 3.48 22.55
N VAL A 114 -12.44 2.63 21.52
CA VAL A 114 -12.54 3.04 20.11
C VAL A 114 -13.85 3.78 19.86
N GLU A 115 -14.98 3.19 20.25
CA GLU A 115 -16.31 3.79 20.09
C GLU A 115 -16.40 5.14 20.80
N LYS A 116 -15.89 5.21 22.03
CA LYS A 116 -15.88 6.46 22.81
C LYS A 116 -15.00 7.54 22.16
N LEU A 117 -13.76 7.22 21.79
CA LEU A 117 -12.83 8.20 21.23
C LEU A 117 -13.26 8.66 19.83
N LEU A 118 -13.87 7.79 19.04
CA LEU A 118 -14.50 8.17 17.76
C LEU A 118 -15.69 9.11 17.98
N TYR A 119 -16.54 8.82 18.96
CA TYR A 119 -17.67 9.69 19.31
C TYR A 119 -17.19 11.07 19.82
N GLU A 120 -16.12 11.10 20.62
CA GLU A 120 -15.52 12.32 21.16
C GLU A 120 -14.63 13.07 20.15
N ARG A 121 -14.45 12.57 18.92
CA ARG A 121 -13.54 13.13 17.88
C ARG A 121 -12.12 13.35 18.40
N ARG A 122 -11.58 12.32 19.03
CA ARG A 122 -10.21 12.29 19.57
C ARG A 122 -9.34 11.32 18.77
N GLU A 123 -9.23 11.56 17.46
CA GLU A 123 -8.56 10.64 16.52
C GLU A 123 -7.07 10.47 16.83
N ALA A 124 -6.39 11.50 17.34
CA ALA A 124 -5.00 11.40 17.76
C ALA A 124 -4.80 10.39 18.90
N GLU A 125 -5.59 10.51 19.97
CA GLU A 125 -5.56 9.58 21.11
C GLU A 125 -5.96 8.17 20.69
N LEU A 126 -6.91 8.07 19.75
CA LEU A 126 -7.38 6.80 19.18
C LEU A 126 -6.25 6.07 18.43
N VAL A 127 -5.55 6.77 17.54
CA VAL A 127 -4.42 6.20 16.78
C VAL A 127 -3.32 5.75 17.73
N ASP A 128 -2.95 6.57 18.72
CA ASP A 128 -1.92 6.23 19.70
C ASP A 128 -2.32 5.04 20.57
N ALA A 129 -3.60 4.90 20.91
CA ALA A 129 -4.13 3.76 21.65
C ALA A 129 -4.06 2.45 20.85
N ILE A 130 -4.41 2.51 19.56
CA ILE A 130 -4.64 1.33 18.74
C ILE A 130 -3.39 0.85 18.03
N ALA A 131 -2.51 1.75 17.57
CA ALA A 131 -1.37 1.40 16.73
C ALA A 131 -0.53 0.21 17.28
N PRO A 132 -0.22 0.11 18.59
CA PRO A 132 0.53 -1.03 19.12
C PRO A 132 -0.23 -2.37 19.07
N SER A 133 -1.57 -2.30 19.07
CA SER A 133 -2.48 -3.45 19.09
C SER A 133 -2.94 -3.88 17.69
N LEU A 134 -2.67 -3.07 16.67
CA LEU A 134 -3.16 -3.25 15.32
C LEU A 134 -2.80 -4.63 14.71
N PRO A 135 -1.56 -5.14 14.83
CA PRO A 135 -1.23 -6.47 14.31
C PRO A 135 -2.02 -7.59 14.99
N MET A 136 -2.28 -7.46 16.29
CA MET A 136 -3.09 -8.43 17.03
C MET A 136 -4.54 -8.41 16.54
N ILE A 137 -5.15 -7.23 16.40
CA ILE A 137 -6.53 -7.09 15.91
C ILE A 137 -6.70 -7.76 14.54
N GLY A 138 -5.75 -7.52 13.62
CA GLY A 138 -5.77 -8.11 12.28
C GLY A 138 -5.58 -9.63 12.28
N GLN A 139 -4.79 -10.18 13.20
CA GLN A 139 -4.66 -11.63 13.37
C GLN A 139 -5.92 -12.25 13.97
N VAL A 140 -6.53 -11.60 14.96
CA VAL A 140 -7.75 -12.04 15.62
C VAL A 140 -8.93 -12.08 14.65
N ALA A 141 -9.14 -11.01 13.88
CA ALA A 141 -10.23 -10.87 12.93
C ALA A 141 -10.21 -11.96 11.83
N ARG A 142 -9.00 -12.44 11.50
CA ARG A 142 -8.74 -13.50 10.51
C ARG A 142 -8.58 -14.89 11.11
N ARG A 143 -8.84 -15.06 12.40
CA ARG A 143 -8.69 -16.33 13.11
C ARG A 143 -7.27 -16.95 13.00
N ARG A 144 -6.24 -16.10 12.89
CA ARG A 144 -4.84 -16.51 12.66
C ARG A 144 -4.04 -16.73 13.94
N LEU A 145 -4.57 -16.40 15.12
CA LEU A 145 -3.87 -16.62 16.38
C LEU A 145 -3.63 -18.11 16.64
N ARG A 146 -2.47 -18.44 17.23
CA ARG A 146 -2.13 -19.82 17.60
C ARG A 146 -3.22 -20.47 18.48
N ARG A 147 -3.77 -19.72 19.44
CA ARG A 147 -4.85 -20.20 20.31
C ARG A 147 -6.14 -20.51 19.52
N GLN A 148 -6.50 -19.70 18.53
CA GLN A 148 -7.64 -19.94 17.65
C GLN A 148 -7.41 -21.17 16.76
N LYS A 149 -6.25 -21.28 16.12
CA LYS A 149 -5.89 -22.45 15.31
C LYS A 149 -5.90 -23.76 16.12
N LEU A 150 -5.38 -23.73 17.35
CA LEU A 150 -5.43 -24.88 18.25
C LEU A 150 -6.87 -25.25 18.62
N ALA A 151 -7.70 -24.26 18.99
CA ALA A 151 -9.11 -24.51 19.29
C ALA A 151 -9.86 -25.10 18.07
N ASP A 152 -9.55 -24.63 16.86
CA ASP A 152 -10.13 -25.15 15.61
C ASP A 152 -9.67 -26.59 15.33
N GLN A 153 -8.37 -26.87 15.51
CA GLN A 153 -7.84 -28.22 15.39
C GLN A 153 -8.49 -29.18 16.40
N PHE A 154 -8.64 -28.77 17.66
CA PHE A 154 -9.34 -29.57 18.67
C PHE A 154 -10.82 -29.77 18.33
N TRP A 155 -11.51 -28.75 17.79
CA TRP A 155 -12.90 -28.85 17.39
C TRP A 155 -13.11 -29.78 16.18
N ILE A 156 -12.27 -29.65 15.15
CA ILE A 156 -12.27 -30.53 13.96
C ILE A 156 -12.02 -31.97 14.39
N TRP A 157 -11.00 -32.18 15.23
CA TRP A 157 -10.64 -33.50 15.74
C TRP A 157 -11.76 -34.14 16.56
N ARG A 158 -12.41 -33.39 17.46
CA ARG A 158 -13.55 -33.88 18.25
C ARG A 158 -14.71 -34.31 17.37
N ASN A 159 -15.09 -33.45 16.41
CA ASN A 159 -16.26 -33.71 15.59
C ASN A 159 -16.02 -34.86 14.61
N ARG A 160 -14.80 -35.05 14.09
CA ARG A 160 -14.45 -36.18 13.21
C ARG A 160 -14.62 -37.55 13.86
N HIS A 161 -14.52 -37.65 15.19
CA HIS A 161 -14.72 -38.90 15.95
C HIS A 161 -16.15 -39.10 16.47
N THR A 162 -17.09 -38.22 16.11
CA THR A 162 -18.52 -38.46 16.37
C THR A 162 -19.22 -39.02 15.13
N PRO A 163 -20.21 -39.92 15.27
CA PRO A 163 -20.94 -40.52 14.13
C PRO A 163 -21.51 -39.46 13.17
N ARG A 164 -21.99 -38.33 13.71
CA ARG A 164 -22.51 -37.20 12.93
C ARG A 164 -21.44 -36.44 12.13
N GLY A 165 -20.20 -36.39 12.61
CA GLY A 165 -19.12 -35.70 11.90
C GLY A 165 -18.54 -36.51 10.75
N GLN A 166 -18.49 -37.85 10.88
CA GLN A 166 -18.13 -38.74 9.76
C GLN A 166 -19.14 -38.64 8.62
N MET A 167 -20.43 -38.60 8.96
CA MET A 167 -21.52 -38.41 7.98
C MET A 167 -21.42 -37.06 7.26
N ARG A 168 -21.08 -35.97 7.96
CA ARG A 168 -20.88 -34.64 7.35
C ARG A 168 -19.65 -34.55 6.45
N ALA A 169 -18.56 -35.18 6.83
CA ALA A 169 -17.34 -35.22 6.01
C ALA A 169 -17.59 -35.95 4.67
N MET A 170 -18.35 -37.06 4.71
CA MET A 170 -18.78 -37.77 3.50
C MET A 170 -19.69 -36.92 2.61
N LEU A 171 -20.57 -36.08 3.18
CA LEU A 171 -21.52 -35.26 2.42
C LEU A 171 -20.92 -33.99 1.81
N THR A 172 -19.83 -33.46 2.37
CA THR A 172 -19.26 -32.16 1.97
C THR A 172 -18.01 -32.27 1.09
N GLY A 173 -17.52 -33.49 0.83
CA GLY A 173 -16.36 -33.71 -0.06
C GLY A 173 -15.08 -33.02 0.39
N GLN A 174 -14.92 -32.73 1.70
CA GLN A 174 -13.69 -32.11 2.21
C GLN A 174 -12.51 -33.08 2.07
N PRO A 175 -11.35 -32.64 1.53
CA PRO A 175 -10.19 -33.50 1.35
C PRO A 175 -9.62 -33.97 2.69
N ASP A 176 -9.10 -35.20 2.69
CA ASP A 176 -8.38 -35.76 3.83
C ASP A 176 -7.18 -34.86 4.19
N LEU A 177 -7.11 -34.46 5.46
CA LEU A 177 -5.97 -33.71 5.99
C LEU A 177 -4.66 -34.51 5.83
N PRO A 178 -3.52 -33.85 5.60
CA PRO A 178 -2.22 -34.49 5.49
C PRO A 178 -1.93 -35.30 6.76
N ASP A 179 -1.38 -36.49 6.56
CA ASP A 179 -1.05 -37.47 7.59
C ASP A 179 0.11 -36.94 8.46
N THR A 180 -0.19 -35.98 9.34
CA THR A 180 0.77 -35.51 10.33
C THR A 180 1.04 -36.69 11.27
N GLY A 181 2.25 -37.24 11.21
CA GLY A 181 2.72 -38.50 11.83
C GLY A 181 2.66 -38.60 13.36
N TRP A 182 1.58 -38.14 13.97
CA TRP A 182 1.25 -38.15 15.40
C TRP A 182 0.61 -39.48 15.84
N SER A 183 1.06 -40.60 15.28
CA SER A 183 0.51 -41.94 15.55
C SER A 183 0.73 -42.41 16.99
N ALA A 184 1.73 -41.86 17.70
CA ALA A 184 2.06 -42.21 19.09
C ALA A 184 1.05 -41.67 20.13
N TRP A 185 0.40 -40.53 19.85
CA TRP A 185 -0.54 -39.90 20.79
C TRP A 185 -1.98 -40.44 20.68
N ARG A 186 -2.22 -41.42 19.79
CA ARG A 186 -3.47 -42.18 19.69
C ARG A 186 -3.87 -42.90 20.98
N ARG A 187 -3.02 -43.02 22.01
CA ARG A 187 -3.43 -43.60 23.30
C ARG A 187 -3.83 -42.56 24.36
N ALA A 188 -3.56 -41.27 24.14
CA ALA A 188 -4.01 -40.18 25.00
C ALA A 188 -5.42 -39.64 24.61
N LEU A 189 -6.12 -40.34 23.70
CA LEU A 189 -7.40 -40.03 23.06
C LEU A 189 -8.49 -39.41 23.98
N PRO A 190 -8.82 -39.95 25.17
CA PRO A 190 -9.91 -39.38 25.97
C PRO A 190 -9.55 -38.04 26.64
N LEU A 191 -8.26 -37.81 26.96
CA LEU A 191 -7.80 -36.59 27.63
C LEU A 191 -7.77 -35.39 26.68
N VAL A 192 -7.40 -35.62 25.42
CA VAL A 192 -7.35 -34.58 24.37
C VAL A 192 -8.76 -34.11 23.97
N GLY A 193 -9.73 -35.04 23.92
CA GLY A 193 -11.14 -34.71 23.68
C GLY A 193 -11.76 -33.90 24.82
N TRP A 194 -11.37 -34.18 26.06
CA TRP A 194 -11.73 -33.36 27.22
C TRP A 194 -11.11 -31.97 27.15
N ALA A 195 -9.82 -31.84 26.81
CA ALA A 195 -9.16 -30.54 26.65
C ALA A 195 -9.86 -29.63 25.61
N GLY A 196 -10.45 -30.21 24.56
CA GLY A 196 -11.25 -29.48 23.57
C GLY A 196 -12.56 -28.88 24.10
N VAL A 197 -13.10 -29.36 25.23
CA VAL A 197 -14.27 -28.76 25.92
C VAL A 197 -13.87 -27.48 26.66
N TRP A 198 -12.63 -27.45 27.16
CA TRP A 198 -12.09 -26.34 27.94
C TRP A 198 -11.35 -25.31 27.08
N ALA A 199 -10.96 -25.65 25.84
CA ALA A 199 -10.35 -24.74 24.91
C ALA A 199 -11.39 -23.73 24.37
N PRO A 200 -11.35 -22.45 24.78
CA PRO A 200 -12.34 -21.48 24.33
C PRO A 200 -12.19 -21.25 22.81
N SER A 201 -13.29 -21.38 22.08
CA SER A 201 -13.31 -21.19 20.62
C SER A 201 -12.90 -19.77 20.17
N MET A 202 -12.81 -18.81 21.09
CA MET A 202 -12.46 -17.40 20.87
C MET A 202 -13.26 -16.73 19.74
N LYS A 203 -14.48 -17.21 19.46
CA LYS A 203 -15.39 -16.61 18.46
C LYS A 203 -15.76 -15.17 18.81
N TRP A 204 -15.96 -14.88 20.09
CA TRP A 204 -16.23 -13.51 20.56
C TRP A 204 -15.07 -12.55 20.19
N ALA A 205 -13.82 -13.01 20.32
CA ALA A 205 -12.65 -12.20 19.99
C ALA A 205 -12.57 -11.95 18.48
N GLU A 206 -12.87 -12.97 17.66
CA GLU A 206 -12.98 -12.83 16.20
C GLU A 206 -14.06 -11.81 15.81
N THR A 207 -15.24 -11.87 16.41
CA THR A 207 -16.32 -10.90 16.17
C THR A 207 -15.86 -9.48 16.51
N ILE A 208 -15.33 -9.24 17.72
CA ILE A 208 -14.84 -7.92 18.12
C ILE A 208 -13.71 -7.45 17.20
N GLY A 209 -12.78 -8.33 16.83
CA GLY A 209 -11.71 -8.03 15.89
C GLY A 209 -12.25 -7.59 14.54
N ARG A 210 -13.26 -8.28 14.01
CA ARG A 210 -13.93 -7.91 12.76
C ARG A 210 -14.63 -6.56 12.87
N ASP A 211 -15.41 -6.34 13.93
CA ASP A 211 -16.13 -5.08 14.16
C ASP A 211 -15.16 -3.89 14.28
N LEU A 212 -14.03 -4.09 14.96
CA LEU A 212 -12.95 -3.10 15.03
C LEU A 212 -12.34 -2.81 13.65
N THR A 213 -11.94 -3.85 12.90
CA THR A 213 -11.38 -3.65 11.55
C THR A 213 -12.38 -2.97 10.63
N GLN A 214 -13.65 -3.34 10.72
CA GLN A 214 -14.72 -2.72 9.97
C GLN A 214 -14.81 -1.23 10.30
N THR A 215 -14.82 -0.88 11.59
CA THR A 215 -14.89 0.49 12.06
C THR A 215 -13.70 1.32 11.57
N PHE A 216 -12.48 0.76 11.62
CA PHE A 216 -11.29 1.46 11.13
C PHE A 216 -11.33 1.71 9.63
N TYR A 217 -11.80 0.72 8.87
CA TYR A 217 -11.94 0.89 7.43
C TYR A 217 -13.06 1.87 7.10
N THR A 218 -14.20 1.85 7.78
CA THR A 218 -15.36 2.66 7.37
C THR A 218 -15.35 4.10 7.87
N SER A 219 -14.71 4.40 9.00
CA SER A 219 -14.76 5.72 9.63
C SER A 219 -14.16 6.84 8.77
N PRO A 220 -14.97 7.81 8.27
CA PRO A 220 -14.45 8.92 7.46
C PRO A 220 -13.58 9.89 8.27
N ALA A 221 -13.95 10.18 9.52
CA ALA A 221 -13.17 11.08 10.37
C ALA A 221 -11.77 10.53 10.66
N LEU A 222 -11.66 9.23 10.93
CA LEU A 222 -10.38 8.57 11.10
C LEU A 222 -9.56 8.59 9.81
N LEU A 223 -10.21 8.36 8.67
CA LEU A 223 -9.55 8.42 7.36
C LEU A 223 -8.95 9.81 7.10
N ASP A 224 -9.75 10.87 7.24
CA ASP A 224 -9.32 12.26 7.01
C ASP A 224 -8.16 12.63 7.96
N PHE A 225 -8.26 12.29 9.25
CA PHE A 225 -7.18 12.51 10.22
C PHE A 225 -5.91 11.75 9.84
N THR A 226 -6.05 10.50 9.39
CA THR A 226 -4.93 9.65 9.01
C THR A 226 -4.19 10.24 7.81
N VAL A 227 -4.91 10.65 6.77
CA VAL A 227 -4.34 11.26 5.56
C VAL A 227 -3.60 12.55 5.88
N ALA A 228 -4.17 13.39 6.74
CA ALA A 228 -3.61 14.71 7.05
C ALA A 228 -2.42 14.66 8.03
N LEU A 229 -2.46 13.81 9.06
CA LEU A 229 -1.55 13.91 10.21
C LEU A 229 -0.81 12.61 10.57
N ARG A 230 -1.30 11.44 10.14
CA ARG A 230 -0.73 10.13 10.50
C ARG A 230 -0.78 9.14 9.32
N PRO A 231 -0.23 9.46 8.14
CA PRO A 231 -0.43 8.66 6.92
C PRO A 231 0.08 7.21 7.06
N TYR A 232 1.16 7.00 7.82
CA TYR A 232 1.70 5.66 8.06
C TYR A 232 0.84 4.79 8.98
N PHE A 233 -0.10 5.37 9.73
CA PHE A 233 -1.14 4.58 10.38
C PHE A 233 -2.12 4.00 9.35
N GLY A 234 -2.45 4.78 8.31
CA GLY A 234 -3.27 4.30 7.20
C GLY A 234 -2.57 3.20 6.40
N LEU A 235 -1.26 3.34 6.21
CA LEU A 235 -0.44 2.27 5.66
C LEU A 235 -0.51 0.98 6.52
N ALA A 236 -0.39 1.11 7.83
CA ALA A 236 -0.50 -0.03 8.75
C ALA A 236 -1.89 -0.69 8.67
N LEU A 237 -2.96 0.07 8.40
CA LEU A 237 -4.30 -0.48 8.13
C LEU A 237 -4.37 -1.26 6.82
N LEU A 238 -3.68 -0.82 5.76
CA LEU A 238 -3.56 -1.58 4.51
C LEU A 238 -2.83 -2.92 4.72
N GLU A 239 -1.78 -2.93 5.54
CA GLU A 239 -0.98 -4.12 5.86
C GLU A 239 -1.75 -5.17 6.68
N MET A 240 -2.84 -4.79 7.36
CA MET A 240 -3.60 -5.74 8.17
C MET A 240 -4.26 -6.86 7.36
N ASP A 241 -4.37 -6.72 6.03
CA ASP A 241 -5.27 -7.40 5.08
C ASP A 241 -6.65 -7.77 5.68
N GLY A 242 -7.73 -7.31 5.05
CA GLY A 242 -9.09 -7.65 5.47
C GLY A 242 -10.04 -7.73 4.28
N VAL A 243 -11.26 -8.22 4.53
CA VAL A 243 -12.30 -8.36 3.49
C VAL A 243 -12.59 -7.03 2.79
N ARG A 244 -12.47 -5.90 3.51
CA ARG A 244 -12.73 -4.55 3.00
C ARG A 244 -11.47 -3.70 2.82
N VAL A 245 -10.30 -4.33 2.74
CA VAL A 245 -9.05 -3.58 2.54
C VAL A 245 -9.05 -2.85 1.20
N GLY A 246 -9.71 -3.40 0.17
CA GLY A 246 -9.91 -2.73 -1.12
C GLY A 246 -10.71 -1.43 -0.99
N ASP A 247 -11.90 -1.46 -0.37
CA ASP A 247 -12.72 -0.27 -0.12
C ASP A 247 -12.00 0.82 0.69
N TYR A 248 -11.11 0.38 1.60
CA TYR A 248 -10.28 1.30 2.37
C TYR A 248 -9.15 1.88 1.52
N ALA A 249 -8.45 1.05 0.74
CA ALA A 249 -7.40 1.48 -0.18
C ALA A 249 -7.92 2.48 -1.20
N ASP A 250 -9.09 2.23 -1.79
CA ASP A 250 -9.75 3.14 -2.72
C ASP A 250 -9.94 4.54 -2.09
N ARG A 251 -10.58 4.61 -0.93
CA ARG A 251 -10.81 5.90 -0.25
C ARG A 251 -9.52 6.54 0.27
N PHE A 252 -8.56 5.75 0.76
CA PHE A 252 -7.30 6.25 1.29
C PHE A 252 -6.41 6.84 0.21
N LEU A 253 -6.16 6.10 -0.87
CA LEU A 253 -5.38 6.59 -2.01
C LEU A 253 -6.10 7.75 -2.71
N GLY A 254 -7.44 7.67 -2.83
CA GLY A 254 -8.25 8.75 -3.39
C GLY A 254 -8.13 10.06 -2.60
N ARG A 255 -8.07 9.98 -1.27
CA ARG A 255 -7.89 11.16 -0.42
C ARG A 255 -6.46 11.71 -0.44
N LEU A 256 -5.48 10.82 -0.56
CA LEU A 256 -4.07 11.20 -0.72
C LEU A 256 -3.85 11.97 -2.04
N ILE A 257 -4.32 11.45 -3.17
CA ILE A 257 -4.16 12.13 -4.46
C ILE A 257 -4.94 13.45 -4.51
N ALA A 258 -6.10 13.53 -3.86
CA ALA A 258 -6.89 14.75 -3.76
C ALA A 258 -6.28 15.84 -2.86
N THR A 259 -5.19 15.54 -2.14
CA THR A 259 -4.55 16.47 -1.21
C THR A 259 -3.10 16.69 -1.63
N PRO A 260 -2.76 17.82 -2.31
CA PRO A 260 -1.39 18.10 -2.77
C PRO A 260 -0.33 18.18 -1.67
N SER A 261 -0.74 18.40 -0.42
CA SER A 261 0.16 18.38 0.75
C SER A 261 0.29 16.99 1.40
N SER A 262 -0.28 15.95 0.79
CA SER A 262 -0.23 14.62 1.36
C SER A 262 1.15 13.97 1.21
N ILE A 263 1.35 12.88 1.96
CA ILE A 263 2.59 12.11 1.88
C ILE A 263 2.83 11.53 0.48
N LEU A 264 1.78 11.32 -0.31
CA LEU A 264 1.92 10.77 -1.66
C LEU A 264 2.74 11.71 -2.55
N TYR A 265 2.46 13.01 -2.53
CA TYR A 265 3.19 14.00 -3.34
C TYR A 265 4.64 14.10 -2.90
N ALA A 266 4.88 14.16 -1.58
CA ALA A 266 6.23 14.20 -1.04
C ALA A 266 7.05 12.94 -1.40
N GLU A 267 6.46 11.75 -1.29
CA GLU A 267 7.14 10.50 -1.64
C GLU A 267 7.40 10.36 -3.15
N LEU A 268 6.48 10.87 -4.00
CA LEU A 268 6.65 10.90 -5.46
C LEU A 268 7.79 11.84 -5.85
N GLU A 269 7.83 13.05 -5.30
CA GLU A 269 8.90 14.03 -5.51
C GLU A 269 10.27 13.45 -5.13
N GLU A 270 10.38 12.76 -3.99
CA GLU A 270 11.63 12.12 -3.56
C GLU A 270 12.06 10.92 -4.42
N SER A 271 11.14 10.32 -5.19
CA SER A 271 11.36 9.04 -5.89
C SER A 271 11.49 9.18 -7.41
N GLN A 272 11.74 10.39 -7.94
CA GLN A 272 11.82 10.63 -9.39
C GLN A 272 13.15 10.18 -10.03
N VAL A 273 14.12 9.71 -9.26
CA VAL A 273 15.44 9.32 -9.77
C VAL A 273 15.35 7.99 -10.54
N LEU A 274 15.77 8.01 -11.80
CA LEU A 274 15.91 6.83 -12.65
C LEU A 274 17.35 6.31 -12.63
N THR A 275 17.51 4.98 -12.60
CA THR A 275 18.81 4.30 -12.54
C THR A 275 18.88 3.13 -13.53
N GLY A 276 20.09 2.84 -14.00
CA GLY A 276 20.36 1.69 -14.88
C GLY A 276 19.96 1.88 -16.34
N VAL A 277 20.24 0.84 -17.14
CA VAL A 277 19.81 0.69 -18.53
C VAL A 277 19.26 -0.73 -18.69
N PRO A 278 17.95 -0.92 -18.95
CA PRO A 278 16.91 0.10 -19.07
C PRO A 278 16.64 0.84 -17.74
N GLN A 279 16.13 2.06 -17.85
CA GLN A 279 15.86 2.92 -16.70
C GLN A 279 14.78 2.34 -15.79
N ARG A 280 15.07 2.26 -14.49
CA ARG A 280 14.16 1.86 -13.42
C ARG A 280 14.16 2.91 -12.31
N TYR A 281 13.00 3.11 -11.67
CA TYR A 281 12.91 4.02 -10.53
C TYR A 281 13.68 3.53 -9.32
N GLN A 282 14.41 4.43 -8.68
CA GLN A 282 14.98 4.21 -7.35
C GLN A 282 14.03 4.77 -6.30
N ILE A 283 13.13 3.92 -5.79
CA ILE A 283 12.18 4.31 -4.75
C ILE A 283 12.93 4.51 -3.43
N SER A 284 12.82 5.71 -2.86
CA SER A 284 13.48 6.10 -1.61
C SER A 284 13.09 5.17 -0.45
N GLU A 285 14.04 4.83 0.43
CA GLU A 285 13.75 4.07 1.68
C GLU A 285 12.75 4.79 2.59
N ARG A 286 12.66 6.12 2.47
CA ARG A 286 11.72 6.95 3.23
C ARG A 286 10.31 6.91 2.64
N ALA A 287 10.17 6.54 1.38
CA ALA A 287 8.90 6.49 0.66
C ALA A 287 8.11 5.22 1.02
N ARG A 288 7.66 5.11 2.27
CA ARG A 288 7.07 3.88 2.81
C ARG A 288 5.76 3.51 2.12
N LEU A 289 4.96 4.48 1.67
CA LEU A 289 3.73 4.21 0.92
C LEU A 289 4.08 3.65 -0.47
N LEU A 290 4.96 4.31 -1.22
CA LEU A 290 5.35 3.85 -2.55
C LEU A 290 6.04 2.50 -2.50
N ARG A 291 6.95 2.28 -1.54
CA ARG A 291 7.60 0.98 -1.33
C ARG A 291 6.62 -0.12 -0.98
N TYR A 292 5.66 0.17 -0.11
CA TYR A 292 4.63 -0.82 0.22
C TYR A 292 3.84 -1.26 -1.02
N LEU A 293 3.57 -0.34 -1.95
CA LEU A 293 2.83 -0.61 -3.17
C LEU A 293 3.69 -1.25 -4.26
N PHE A 294 4.96 -0.85 -4.39
CA PHE A 294 5.77 -1.11 -5.58
C PHE A 294 7.02 -1.97 -5.33
N ASP A 295 7.51 -2.17 -4.10
CA ASP A 295 8.55 -3.20 -3.84
C ASP A 295 8.02 -4.61 -4.21
N ASP A 296 6.70 -4.79 -4.10
CA ASP A 296 5.94 -5.95 -4.55
C ASP A 296 4.66 -5.42 -5.22
N VAL A 297 4.73 -5.21 -6.53
CA VAL A 297 3.68 -4.54 -7.31
C VAL A 297 2.37 -5.35 -7.38
N THR A 298 2.40 -6.65 -7.02
CA THR A 298 1.19 -7.46 -6.86
C THR A 298 0.27 -6.91 -5.76
N ARG A 299 0.82 -6.14 -4.81
CA ARG A 299 0.03 -5.44 -3.78
C ARG A 299 -0.78 -4.31 -4.40
N ALA A 300 -0.17 -3.50 -5.27
CA ALA A 300 -0.88 -2.45 -6.00
C ALA A 300 -2.00 -3.06 -6.86
N GLN A 301 -1.71 -4.19 -7.54
CA GLN A 301 -2.69 -4.97 -8.30
C GLN A 301 -3.86 -5.44 -7.45
N ARG A 302 -3.58 -6.12 -6.33
CA ARG A 302 -4.60 -6.65 -5.41
C ARG A 302 -5.47 -5.55 -4.80
N LEU A 303 -4.90 -4.38 -4.56
CA LEU A 303 -5.60 -3.22 -3.99
C LEU A 303 -6.32 -2.38 -5.06
N GLY A 304 -6.10 -2.64 -6.35
CA GLY A 304 -6.62 -1.81 -7.44
C GLY A 304 -6.14 -0.36 -7.36
N ALA A 305 -4.88 -0.15 -6.98
CA ALA A 305 -4.34 1.15 -6.55
C ALA A 305 -4.47 2.26 -7.62
N TRP A 306 -4.53 1.90 -8.90
CA TRP A 306 -4.78 2.83 -10.01
C TRP A 306 -6.18 3.45 -9.99
N THR A 307 -7.20 2.73 -9.50
CA THR A 307 -8.61 3.11 -9.63
C THR A 307 -8.92 4.45 -8.96
N PRO A 308 -8.59 4.65 -7.67
CA PRO A 308 -8.87 5.92 -7.02
C PRO A 308 -8.04 7.08 -7.59
N VAL A 309 -6.82 6.81 -8.05
CA VAL A 309 -5.93 7.81 -8.64
C VAL A 309 -6.45 8.27 -10.00
N GLY A 310 -6.75 7.32 -10.89
CA GLY A 310 -7.30 7.58 -12.22
C GLY A 310 -8.67 8.24 -12.16
N ASN A 311 -9.57 7.75 -11.31
CA ASN A 311 -10.91 8.34 -11.13
C ASN A 311 -10.83 9.79 -10.64
N HIS A 312 -9.90 10.10 -9.73
CA HIS A 312 -9.73 11.46 -9.24
C HIS A 312 -9.31 12.42 -10.35
N VAL A 313 -8.30 12.06 -11.15
CA VAL A 313 -7.84 12.91 -12.26
C VAL A 313 -8.92 13.08 -13.32
N LEU A 314 -9.60 11.99 -13.70
CA LEU A 314 -10.68 12.10 -14.67
C LEU A 314 -11.79 13.02 -14.18
N ALA A 315 -12.13 12.98 -12.88
CA ALA A 315 -13.09 13.89 -12.28
C ALA A 315 -12.62 15.35 -12.36
N LEU A 316 -11.36 15.65 -12.01
CA LEU A 316 -10.79 17.01 -12.13
C LEU A 316 -10.82 17.55 -13.56
N LEU A 317 -10.67 16.68 -14.56
CA LEU A 317 -10.73 17.07 -15.97
C LEU A 317 -12.15 17.29 -16.47
N GLN A 318 -13.21 16.98 -15.70
CA GLN A 318 -14.58 17.25 -16.13
C GLN A 318 -14.98 18.72 -15.92
N PRO A 319 -15.68 19.36 -16.88
CA PRO A 319 -16.12 20.76 -16.77
C PRO A 319 -16.94 21.04 -15.51
N GLU A 320 -17.79 20.09 -15.12
CA GLU A 320 -18.76 20.23 -14.04
C GLU A 320 -18.15 20.07 -12.64
N THR A 321 -16.99 19.41 -12.52
CA THR A 321 -16.42 19.02 -11.21
C THR A 321 -15.44 20.05 -10.70
N ASP A 322 -14.46 20.46 -11.52
CA ASP A 322 -13.46 21.46 -11.13
C ASP A 322 -13.11 22.41 -12.30
N PRO A 323 -13.94 23.44 -12.54
CA PRO A 323 -13.67 24.41 -13.59
C PRO A 323 -12.41 25.25 -13.30
N VAL A 324 -12.03 25.41 -12.03
CA VAL A 324 -10.84 26.17 -11.63
C VAL A 324 -9.59 25.43 -12.07
N TYR A 325 -9.53 24.13 -11.85
CA TYR A 325 -8.43 23.30 -12.31
C TYR A 325 -8.29 23.31 -13.84
N ARG A 326 -9.40 23.19 -14.58
CA ARG A 326 -9.39 23.27 -16.04
C ARG A 326 -8.84 24.59 -16.56
N LEU A 327 -9.20 25.71 -15.91
CA LEU A 327 -8.60 27.01 -16.23
C LEU A 327 -7.10 27.04 -15.93
N ALA A 328 -6.68 26.43 -14.81
CA ALA A 328 -5.28 26.34 -14.44
C ALA A 328 -4.45 25.51 -15.44
N LEU A 329 -5.03 24.58 -16.20
CA LEU A 329 -4.31 23.86 -17.27
C LEU A 329 -3.88 24.78 -18.42
N ASN A 330 -4.55 25.92 -18.61
CA ASN A 330 -4.27 26.86 -19.70
C ASN A 330 -3.29 27.99 -19.30
N ARG A 331 -2.68 27.87 -18.11
CA ARG A 331 -1.59 28.75 -17.67
C ARG A 331 -0.30 28.45 -18.46
N PRO A 332 0.68 29.39 -18.48
CA PRO A 332 1.96 29.18 -19.17
C PRO A 332 2.72 27.95 -18.66
N ALA A 333 3.46 27.28 -19.54
CA ALA A 333 4.27 26.11 -19.20
C ALA A 333 5.67 26.47 -18.69
N ASN A 334 6.09 27.73 -18.77
CA ASN A 334 7.43 28.21 -18.36
C ASN A 334 7.89 27.81 -16.94
N ARG A 335 6.97 27.51 -16.03
CA ARG A 335 7.24 27.05 -14.66
C ARG A 335 6.86 25.59 -14.41
N PHE A 336 6.74 24.80 -15.48
CA PHE A 336 6.27 23.41 -15.41
C PHE A 336 7.01 22.60 -14.35
N GLU A 337 8.35 22.62 -14.34
CA GLU A 337 9.16 21.83 -13.40
C GLU A 337 8.88 22.14 -11.92
N ALA A 338 8.64 23.40 -11.58
CA ALA A 338 8.36 23.79 -10.20
C ALA A 338 6.91 23.52 -9.81
N ASP A 339 5.98 23.68 -10.75
CA ASP A 339 4.56 23.65 -10.46
C ASP A 339 3.94 22.25 -10.65
N SER A 340 4.57 21.38 -11.45
CA SER A 340 4.15 19.99 -11.69
C SER A 340 4.17 19.15 -10.41
N LEU A 341 5.14 19.40 -9.53
CA LEU A 341 5.27 18.68 -8.26
C LEU A 341 4.05 18.83 -7.33
N LYS A 342 3.21 19.85 -7.55
CA LYS A 342 1.96 20.07 -6.80
C LYS A 342 0.71 19.82 -7.63
N ASP A 343 0.88 19.48 -8.90
CA ASP A 343 -0.20 19.27 -9.83
C ASP A 343 -0.78 17.85 -9.69
N PRO A 344 -2.10 17.70 -9.52
CA PRO A 344 -2.72 16.40 -9.31
C PRO A 344 -2.69 15.49 -10.55
N THR A 345 -2.73 16.06 -11.76
CA THR A 345 -2.58 15.24 -12.98
C THR A 345 -1.14 14.74 -13.09
N TRP A 346 -0.14 15.59 -12.87
CA TRP A 346 1.27 15.18 -12.88
C TRP A 346 1.58 14.13 -11.82
N ALA A 347 1.12 14.32 -10.58
CA ALA A 347 1.33 13.35 -9.50
C ALA A 347 0.72 11.99 -9.83
N ALA A 348 -0.48 11.97 -10.43
CA ALA A 348 -1.09 10.74 -10.90
C ALA A 348 -0.30 10.09 -12.05
N LEU A 349 0.12 10.85 -13.06
CA LEU A 349 0.95 10.34 -14.16
C LEU A 349 2.25 9.72 -13.63
N SER A 350 2.92 10.41 -12.70
CA SER A 350 4.12 9.91 -12.03
C SER A 350 3.85 8.62 -11.24
N PHE A 351 2.73 8.55 -10.52
CA PHE A 351 2.31 7.36 -9.79
C PHE A 351 2.05 6.16 -10.73
N PHE A 352 1.35 6.39 -11.84
CA PHE A 352 1.12 5.39 -12.87
C PHE A 352 2.44 4.92 -13.50
N ASP A 353 3.36 5.84 -13.84
CA ASP A 353 4.65 5.48 -14.43
C ASP A 353 5.50 4.62 -13.50
N MET A 354 5.61 4.97 -12.23
CA MET A 354 6.31 4.14 -11.25
C MET A 354 5.67 2.75 -11.15
N MET A 355 4.34 2.67 -11.00
CA MET A 355 3.61 1.41 -10.88
C MET A 355 3.78 0.51 -12.11
N VAL A 356 3.59 1.07 -13.31
CA VAL A 356 3.65 0.35 -14.59
C VAL A 356 5.09 -0.09 -14.89
N THR A 357 6.07 0.79 -14.63
CA THR A 357 7.49 0.45 -14.78
C THR A 357 7.85 -0.71 -13.85
N GLU A 358 7.45 -0.66 -12.57
CA GLU A 358 7.73 -1.73 -11.62
C GLU A 358 7.02 -3.05 -11.96
N ALA A 359 5.80 -2.99 -12.54
CA ALA A 359 5.13 -4.18 -13.10
C ALA A 359 5.98 -4.89 -14.16
N VAL A 360 6.59 -4.11 -15.07
CA VAL A 360 7.45 -4.65 -16.13
C VAL A 360 8.75 -5.25 -15.57
N PHE A 361 9.36 -4.62 -14.57
CA PHE A 361 10.61 -5.13 -13.97
C PHE A 361 10.38 -6.35 -13.08
N GLN A 362 9.19 -6.51 -12.51
CA GLN A 362 8.81 -7.64 -11.68
C GLN A 362 8.09 -8.75 -12.47
N ASP A 363 7.95 -8.58 -13.79
CA ASP A 363 7.28 -9.50 -14.73
C ASP A 363 5.84 -9.87 -14.31
N VAL A 364 5.10 -8.87 -13.80
CA VAL A 364 3.69 -9.05 -13.42
C VAL A 364 2.82 -8.91 -14.67
N ALA A 365 2.16 -10.01 -15.04
CA ALA A 365 1.25 -10.10 -16.19
C ALA A 365 -0.08 -9.34 -15.97
N ASP A 366 0.01 -8.04 -15.74
CA ASP A 366 -1.09 -7.09 -15.63
C ASP A 366 -0.62 -5.75 -16.25
N THR A 367 -1.54 -5.06 -16.91
CA THR A 367 -1.23 -3.76 -17.51
C THR A 367 -1.33 -2.62 -16.50
N MET A 368 -1.67 -2.90 -15.24
CA MET A 368 -1.92 -1.92 -14.18
C MET A 368 -2.96 -0.86 -14.61
N TRP A 369 -3.92 -1.32 -15.43
CA TRP A 369 -5.02 -0.54 -16.00
C TRP A 369 -4.59 0.74 -16.74
N LEU A 370 -3.68 0.60 -17.71
CA LEU A 370 -3.27 1.69 -18.63
C LEU A 370 -4.42 2.33 -19.41
N ALA A 371 -5.61 1.72 -19.43
CA ALA A 371 -6.80 2.25 -20.09
C ALA A 371 -7.26 3.63 -19.55
N TYR A 372 -6.83 4.06 -18.34
CA TYR A 372 -7.10 5.43 -17.87
C TYR A 372 -6.43 6.51 -18.72
N TRP A 373 -5.24 6.22 -19.28
CA TRP A 373 -4.42 7.26 -19.90
C TRP A 373 -5.04 7.88 -21.17
N PRO A 374 -5.64 7.11 -22.10
CA PRO A 374 -6.38 7.69 -23.22
C PRO A 374 -7.54 8.60 -22.79
N ASP A 375 -8.25 8.25 -21.71
CA ASP A 375 -9.33 9.10 -21.18
C ASP A 375 -8.78 10.39 -20.54
N ILE A 376 -7.62 10.32 -19.88
CA ILE A 376 -6.90 11.50 -19.37
C ILE A 376 -6.49 12.41 -20.54
N VAL A 377 -5.90 11.84 -21.61
CA VAL A 377 -5.54 12.59 -22.82
C VAL A 377 -6.76 13.27 -23.43
N LYS A 378 -7.87 12.54 -23.57
CA LYS A 378 -9.14 13.10 -24.06
C LYS A 378 -9.62 14.26 -23.18
N GLY A 379 -9.55 14.12 -21.85
CA GLY A 379 -9.91 15.18 -20.90
C GLY A 379 -9.02 16.42 -21.04
N LEU A 380 -7.71 16.25 -21.17
CA LEU A 380 -6.74 17.33 -21.38
C LEU A 380 -6.98 18.05 -22.72
N VAL A 381 -7.19 17.29 -23.81
CA VAL A 381 -7.52 17.82 -25.14
C VAL A 381 -8.78 18.68 -25.08
N GLN A 382 -9.82 18.21 -24.39
CA GLN A 382 -11.09 18.94 -24.24
C GLN A 382 -10.99 20.14 -23.28
N ALA A 383 -9.95 20.22 -22.46
CA ALA A 383 -9.72 21.31 -21.53
C ALA A 383 -8.87 22.45 -22.12
N HIS A 384 -8.25 22.24 -23.27
CA HIS A 384 -7.42 23.24 -23.95
C HIS A 384 -8.25 24.42 -24.46
N ASP A 385 -7.73 25.63 -24.23
CA ASP A 385 -8.25 26.89 -24.74
C ASP A 385 -7.24 27.51 -25.72
N GLN A 386 -7.60 27.51 -27.00
CA GLN A 386 -6.78 28.06 -28.10
C GLN A 386 -6.45 29.54 -27.88
N SER A 387 -7.40 30.32 -27.37
CA SER A 387 -7.22 31.76 -27.14
C SER A 387 -6.09 32.05 -26.16
N ALA A 388 -5.94 31.18 -25.14
CA ALA A 388 -4.86 31.28 -24.17
C ALA A 388 -3.50 30.85 -24.74
N ALA A 389 -3.50 29.90 -25.68
CA ALA A 389 -2.30 29.38 -26.33
C ALA A 389 -1.75 30.33 -27.42
N GLU A 390 -2.61 30.92 -28.25
CA GLU A 390 -2.25 31.87 -29.31
C GLU A 390 -1.55 33.14 -28.77
N ALA A 391 -1.77 33.48 -27.50
CA ALA A 391 -1.06 34.58 -26.86
C ALA A 391 0.43 34.28 -26.57
N ARG A 392 0.91 33.05 -26.85
CA ARG A 392 2.20 32.50 -26.37
C ARG A 392 2.92 31.63 -27.42
N LEU A 393 2.89 32.06 -28.68
CA LEU A 393 3.48 31.34 -29.83
C LEU A 393 5.02 31.21 -29.79
N ASP A 394 5.70 31.84 -28.83
CA ASP A 394 7.16 31.83 -28.68
C ASP A 394 7.70 30.75 -27.72
N GLU A 395 6.83 30.03 -27.01
CA GLU A 395 7.21 28.93 -26.10
C GLU A 395 7.05 27.54 -26.78
N GLU A 396 7.98 26.60 -26.56
CA GLU A 396 7.91 25.21 -27.09
C GLU A 396 6.61 24.50 -26.68
N PHE A 397 6.07 24.85 -25.51
CA PHE A 397 4.75 24.41 -25.05
C PHE A 397 3.96 25.63 -24.56
N SER A 398 2.88 25.97 -25.25
CA SER A 398 2.09 27.18 -24.99
C SER A 398 1.27 27.14 -23.69
N THR A 399 0.88 25.95 -23.22
CA THR A 399 0.11 25.75 -21.99
C THR A 399 0.64 24.60 -21.14
N PHE A 400 0.38 24.66 -19.83
CA PHE A 400 0.70 23.59 -18.89
C PHE A 400 0.04 22.26 -19.30
N GLY A 401 -1.20 22.30 -19.78
CA GLY A 401 -1.92 21.14 -20.33
C GLY A 401 -1.27 20.55 -21.57
N ALA A 402 -0.75 21.39 -22.48
CA ALA A 402 -0.01 20.93 -23.66
C ALA A 402 1.30 20.22 -23.26
N ARG A 403 2.01 20.73 -22.24
CA ARG A 403 3.18 20.07 -21.69
C ARG A 403 2.83 18.72 -21.06
N LEU A 404 1.74 18.62 -20.30
CA LEU A 404 1.26 17.33 -19.76
C LEU A 404 0.96 16.31 -20.87
N LEU A 405 0.35 16.74 -21.98
CA LEU A 405 0.12 15.87 -23.13
C LEU A 405 1.43 15.32 -23.69
N TYR A 406 2.43 16.17 -23.87
CA TYR A 406 3.75 15.75 -24.33
C TYR A 406 4.37 14.69 -23.40
N GLU A 407 4.35 14.92 -22.09
CA GLU A 407 4.87 14.00 -21.07
C GLU A 407 4.18 12.62 -21.10
N ILE A 408 2.87 12.58 -21.39
CA ILE A 408 2.13 11.34 -21.59
C ILE A 408 2.69 10.55 -22.78
N PHE A 409 2.92 11.20 -23.92
CA PHE A 409 3.49 10.54 -25.11
C PHE A 409 4.94 10.12 -24.91
N GLU A 410 5.72 10.90 -24.18
CA GLU A 410 7.07 10.51 -23.77
C GLU A 410 7.05 9.22 -22.93
N THR A 411 6.14 9.14 -21.98
CA THR A 411 6.01 7.97 -21.11
C THR A 411 5.50 6.73 -21.87
N TYR A 412 4.59 6.89 -22.84
CA TYR A 412 4.22 5.78 -23.72
C TYR A 412 5.43 5.20 -24.46
N VAL A 413 6.24 6.08 -25.08
CA VAL A 413 7.46 5.66 -25.80
C VAL A 413 8.43 4.95 -24.86
N LYS A 414 8.60 5.47 -23.64
CA LYS A 414 9.42 4.84 -22.60
C LYS A 414 8.96 3.41 -22.32
N TRP A 415 7.68 3.17 -22.05
CA TRP A 415 7.18 1.82 -21.76
C TRP A 415 7.27 0.88 -22.96
N ILE A 416 6.97 1.36 -24.17
CA ILE A 416 7.08 0.55 -25.39
C ILE A 416 8.52 0.07 -25.59
N ARG A 417 9.50 0.96 -25.36
CA ARG A 417 10.93 0.65 -25.48
C ARG A 417 11.44 -0.33 -24.41
N LEU A 418 10.65 -0.67 -23.38
CA LEU A 418 11.02 -1.72 -22.45
C LEU A 418 10.95 -3.11 -23.08
N ALA A 419 10.11 -3.34 -24.11
CA ALA A 419 9.91 -4.67 -24.71
C ALA A 419 11.21 -5.41 -25.10
N PRO A 420 12.11 -4.86 -25.94
CA PRO A 420 13.33 -5.57 -26.35
C PRO A 420 14.32 -5.79 -25.21
N SER A 421 14.20 -5.04 -24.11
CA SER A 421 15.06 -5.17 -22.94
C SER A 421 14.64 -6.29 -21.99
N ARG A 422 13.51 -6.96 -22.26
CA ARG A 422 12.99 -8.06 -21.45
C ARG A 422 13.47 -9.42 -21.97
N PRO A 423 13.76 -10.38 -21.07
CA PRO A 423 14.16 -11.73 -21.48
C PRO A 423 13.15 -12.39 -22.41
N GLU A 424 13.63 -13.21 -23.34
CA GLU A 424 12.80 -14.08 -24.16
C GLU A 424 11.96 -15.00 -23.24
N GLY A 425 10.63 -14.86 -23.30
CA GLY A 425 9.68 -15.57 -22.44
C GLY A 425 8.99 -14.71 -21.38
N SER A 426 9.46 -13.48 -21.13
CA SER A 426 8.70 -12.51 -20.32
C SER A 426 7.40 -12.12 -21.03
N THR A 427 6.33 -11.93 -20.25
CA THR A 427 5.04 -11.42 -20.77
C THR A 427 5.22 -10.06 -21.45
N HIS A 428 6.20 -9.28 -21.01
CA HIS A 428 6.46 -7.92 -21.46
C HIS A 428 7.47 -7.84 -22.62
N HIS A 429 8.00 -8.95 -23.12
CA HIS A 429 8.81 -8.95 -24.35
C HIS A 429 7.92 -8.76 -25.60
N TYR A 430 6.64 -9.12 -25.50
CA TYR A 430 5.71 -9.19 -26.62
C TYR A 430 5.16 -7.84 -27.07
N LEU A 431 5.19 -7.61 -28.39
CA LEU A 431 4.66 -6.44 -29.08
C LEU A 431 4.20 -6.77 -30.52
N ASP A 432 2.96 -6.46 -30.86
CA ASP A 432 2.38 -6.76 -32.18
C ASP A 432 1.28 -5.75 -32.53
N ALA A 433 1.59 -4.83 -33.43
CA ALA A 433 0.69 -3.79 -33.87
C ALA A 433 -0.50 -4.33 -34.69
N ALA A 434 -0.48 -5.60 -35.13
CA ALA A 434 -1.64 -6.24 -35.75
C ALA A 434 -2.69 -6.66 -34.71
N GLN A 435 -2.29 -6.89 -33.45
CA GLN A 435 -3.15 -7.35 -32.36
C GLN A 435 -3.47 -6.25 -31.33
N LEU A 436 -3.47 -4.97 -31.75
CA LEU A 436 -3.76 -3.85 -30.83
C LEU A 436 -5.17 -3.89 -30.23
N GLU A 437 -6.11 -4.58 -30.86
CA GLU A 437 -7.50 -4.68 -30.39
C GLU A 437 -7.66 -5.72 -29.28
N GLU A 438 -6.79 -6.72 -29.26
CA GLU A 438 -6.89 -7.85 -28.35
C GLU A 438 -6.55 -7.45 -26.91
N PRO A 439 -7.22 -8.03 -25.90
CA PRO A 439 -6.80 -7.89 -24.52
C PRO A 439 -5.37 -8.41 -24.35
N THR A 440 -4.55 -7.65 -23.64
CA THR A 440 -3.15 -8.01 -23.40
C THR A 440 -2.80 -7.83 -21.93
N ASN A 441 -1.86 -8.65 -21.48
CA ASN A 441 -1.20 -8.51 -20.18
C ASN A 441 0.21 -7.91 -20.32
N SER A 442 0.64 -7.62 -21.55
CA SER A 442 1.93 -6.97 -21.84
C SER A 442 1.76 -5.46 -21.74
N VAL A 443 2.46 -4.83 -20.79
CA VAL A 443 2.55 -3.38 -20.66
C VAL A 443 3.03 -2.70 -21.96
N PRO A 444 4.12 -3.12 -22.64
CA PRO A 444 4.50 -2.49 -23.91
C PRO A 444 3.43 -2.56 -24.99
N GLN A 445 2.74 -3.69 -25.14
CA GLN A 445 1.62 -3.84 -26.09
C GLN A 445 0.46 -2.91 -25.73
N ALA A 446 0.09 -2.86 -24.44
CA ALA A 446 -0.97 -1.98 -23.95
C ALA A 446 -0.61 -0.50 -24.13
N ALA A 447 0.65 -0.13 -23.86
CA ALA A 447 1.16 1.22 -24.08
C ALA A 447 1.10 1.62 -25.56
N LEU A 448 1.47 0.71 -26.48
CA LEU A 448 1.36 0.94 -27.92
C LEU A 448 -0.09 1.19 -28.35
N ARG A 449 -1.04 0.39 -27.84
CA ARG A 449 -2.48 0.59 -28.06
C ARG A 449 -2.96 1.92 -27.51
N CYS A 450 -2.66 2.21 -26.24
CA CYS A 450 -3.09 3.44 -25.57
C CYS A 450 -2.50 4.69 -26.22
N MET A 451 -1.25 4.62 -26.70
CA MET A 451 -0.63 5.68 -27.49
C MET A 451 -1.38 5.93 -28.80
N ALA A 452 -1.74 4.87 -29.54
CA ALA A 452 -2.51 5.00 -30.77
C ALA A 452 -3.93 5.58 -30.54
N ILE A 453 -4.60 5.23 -29.43
CA ILE A 453 -5.89 5.82 -29.04
C ILE A 453 -5.70 7.31 -28.72
N SER A 454 -4.72 7.61 -27.89
CA SER A 454 -4.41 8.98 -27.46
C SER A 454 -4.03 9.89 -28.62
N LEU A 455 -3.24 9.38 -29.57
CA LEU A 455 -2.83 10.14 -30.75
C LEU A 455 -4.03 10.50 -31.63
N LYS A 456 -4.98 9.57 -31.76
CA LYS A 456 -6.24 9.86 -32.46
C LYS A 456 -6.97 11.03 -31.82
N HIS A 457 -7.08 11.07 -30.48
CA HIS A 457 -7.70 12.20 -29.79
C HIS A 457 -6.97 13.53 -30.05
N VAL A 458 -5.65 13.52 -30.17
CA VAL A 458 -4.85 14.72 -30.48
C VAL A 458 -5.04 15.17 -31.93
N VAL A 459 -4.88 14.26 -32.89
CA VAL A 459 -4.92 14.56 -34.34
C VAL A 459 -6.32 15.01 -34.76
N ASP A 460 -7.36 14.28 -34.34
CA ASP A 460 -8.75 14.57 -34.70
C ASP A 460 -9.32 15.78 -33.92
N SER A 461 -8.59 16.31 -32.93
CA SER A 461 -9.06 17.41 -32.09
C SER A 461 -9.28 18.70 -32.88
N LEU A 462 -10.42 19.36 -32.66
CA LEU A 462 -10.64 20.74 -33.09
C LEU A 462 -10.22 21.76 -32.01
N PHE A 463 -9.91 21.30 -30.80
CA PHE A 463 -9.53 22.14 -29.67
C PHE A 463 -8.03 22.42 -29.64
N LEU A 464 -7.18 21.54 -30.18
CA LEU A 464 -5.73 21.74 -30.14
C LEU A 464 -5.23 22.55 -31.34
N ASP A 465 -4.28 23.42 -31.08
CA ASP A 465 -3.55 24.20 -32.09
C ASP A 465 -2.66 23.29 -32.94
N ALA A 466 -2.38 23.72 -34.17
CA ALA A 466 -1.54 22.98 -35.10
C ALA A 466 -0.13 22.73 -34.52
N GLU A 467 0.45 23.71 -33.84
CA GLU A 467 1.79 23.63 -33.23
C GLU A 467 1.88 22.53 -32.17
N ILE A 468 0.86 22.36 -31.33
CA ILE A 468 0.82 21.31 -30.30
C ILE A 468 0.73 19.94 -30.96
N LYS A 469 -0.12 19.79 -31.98
CA LYS A 469 -0.25 18.53 -32.73
C LYS A 469 1.07 18.18 -33.41
N GLN A 470 1.72 19.16 -34.04
CA GLN A 470 3.02 19.02 -34.68
C GLN A 470 4.10 18.63 -33.68
N SER A 471 4.15 19.26 -32.49
CA SER A 471 5.13 18.94 -31.45
C SER A 471 5.02 17.48 -30.98
N ILE A 472 3.80 16.99 -30.76
CA ILE A 472 3.56 15.60 -30.34
C ILE A 472 3.90 14.61 -31.47
N VAL A 473 3.43 14.88 -32.70
CA VAL A 473 3.70 13.98 -33.85
C VAL A 473 5.18 13.99 -34.22
N GLY A 474 5.81 15.16 -34.26
CA GLY A 474 7.24 15.35 -34.51
C GLY A 474 8.09 14.61 -33.49
N TYR A 475 7.74 14.69 -32.20
CA TYR A 475 8.35 13.86 -31.17
C TYR A 475 8.28 12.37 -31.47
N LEU A 476 7.10 11.83 -31.79
CA LEU A 476 6.93 10.40 -32.07
C LEU A 476 7.72 9.97 -33.32
N VAL A 477 7.67 10.76 -34.39
CA VAL A 477 8.44 10.53 -35.62
C VAL A 477 9.94 10.53 -35.34
N ARG A 478 10.43 11.51 -34.58
CA ARG A 478 11.84 11.59 -34.19
C ARG A 478 12.25 10.35 -33.40
N ARG A 479 11.43 9.90 -32.45
CA ARG A 479 11.69 8.69 -31.65
C ARG A 479 11.70 7.40 -32.48
N ILE A 480 10.95 7.34 -33.57
CA ILE A 480 11.02 6.25 -34.56
C ILE A 480 12.32 6.34 -35.37
N GLY A 481 12.70 7.54 -35.79
CA GLY A 481 13.95 7.80 -36.51
C GLY A 481 15.22 7.51 -35.68
N ASP A 482 15.14 7.68 -34.36
CA ASP A 482 16.24 7.39 -33.43
C ASP A 482 16.47 5.87 -33.21
N LEU A 483 15.53 5.01 -33.61
CA LEU A 483 15.71 3.55 -33.52
C LEU A 483 16.74 3.10 -34.57
N GLY A 484 17.74 2.34 -34.13
CA GLY A 484 18.86 1.90 -34.95
C GLY A 484 18.52 0.79 -35.94
N TRP A 485 19.56 0.15 -36.47
CA TRP A 485 19.47 -0.93 -37.47
C TRP A 485 19.54 -2.34 -36.87
N GLY A 486 19.46 -2.46 -35.53
CA GLY A 486 19.46 -3.77 -34.86
C GLY A 486 18.12 -4.51 -35.05
N ALA A 487 18.12 -5.85 -34.97
CA ALA A 487 16.91 -6.64 -35.17
C ALA A 487 15.77 -6.28 -34.19
N GLY A 488 16.10 -5.98 -32.93
CA GLY A 488 15.12 -5.49 -31.94
C GLY A 488 14.61 -4.08 -32.21
N ASP A 489 15.46 -3.21 -32.75
CA ASP A 489 15.09 -1.83 -33.12
C ASP A 489 14.19 -1.80 -34.36
N GLN A 490 14.45 -2.66 -35.35
CA GLN A 490 13.61 -2.79 -36.54
C GLN A 490 12.23 -3.35 -36.16
N TYR A 491 12.17 -4.36 -35.30
CA TYR A 491 10.93 -4.89 -34.77
C TYR A 491 10.10 -3.81 -34.05
N LEU A 492 10.73 -3.01 -33.19
CA LEU A 492 10.04 -1.88 -32.55
C LEU A 492 9.56 -0.86 -33.59
N LYS A 493 10.42 -0.51 -34.55
CA LYS A 493 10.14 0.50 -35.59
C LYS A 493 8.91 0.13 -36.41
N ASP A 494 8.82 -1.11 -36.88
CA ASP A 494 7.71 -1.59 -37.71
C ASP A 494 6.38 -1.50 -36.95
N ASN A 495 6.39 -1.92 -35.69
CA ASN A 495 5.20 -1.86 -34.86
C ASN A 495 4.79 -0.43 -34.47
N PHE A 496 5.75 0.46 -34.19
CA PHE A 496 5.49 1.88 -33.97
C PHE A 496 4.83 2.52 -35.19
N VAL A 497 5.41 2.32 -36.38
CA VAL A 497 4.89 2.86 -37.64
C VAL A 497 3.47 2.32 -37.88
N GLN A 498 3.26 1.02 -37.71
CA GLN A 498 1.95 0.41 -37.90
C GLN A 498 0.91 0.95 -36.91
N ALA A 499 1.27 1.14 -35.64
CA ALA A 499 0.37 1.70 -34.63
C ALA A 499 0.00 3.16 -34.94
N LEU A 500 0.98 3.98 -35.36
CA LEU A 500 0.75 5.35 -35.80
C LEU A 500 -0.19 5.42 -37.01
N VAL A 501 0.05 4.61 -38.04
CA VAL A 501 -0.73 4.64 -39.28
C VAL A 501 -2.15 4.11 -39.09
N THR A 502 -2.31 3.09 -38.25
CA THR A 502 -3.62 2.47 -38.02
C THR A 502 -4.51 3.41 -37.21
N GLY A 503 -3.94 4.13 -36.23
CA GLY A 503 -4.74 4.71 -35.14
C GLY A 503 -5.46 3.60 -34.38
N ALA A 504 -6.00 3.86 -33.20
CA ALA A 504 -6.75 2.81 -32.51
C ALA A 504 -7.98 2.36 -33.32
N SER A 505 -7.92 1.14 -33.85
CA SER A 505 -9.02 0.36 -34.46
C SER A 505 -10.10 1.22 -35.11
N LEU A 506 -9.90 1.57 -36.37
CA LEU A 506 -10.91 2.30 -37.12
C LEU A 506 -11.57 1.38 -38.13
N SER A 507 -12.91 1.34 -38.10
CA SER A 507 -13.71 0.95 -39.25
C SER A 507 -13.15 1.62 -40.51
N LYS A 508 -13.25 0.96 -41.68
CA LYS A 508 -12.66 1.46 -42.94
C LYS A 508 -12.90 2.97 -43.19
N ALA A 509 -14.09 3.49 -42.82
CA ALA A 509 -14.45 4.90 -42.95
C ALA A 509 -13.75 5.84 -41.96
N GLY A 510 -13.68 5.49 -40.66
CA GLY A 510 -13.02 6.31 -39.64
C GLY A 510 -11.50 6.37 -39.82
N GLY A 511 -10.92 5.33 -40.41
CA GLY A 511 -9.47 5.20 -40.62
C GLY A 511 -8.94 6.13 -41.70
N SER A 512 -9.75 6.46 -42.70
CA SER A 512 -9.34 7.34 -43.80
C SER A 512 -9.20 8.80 -43.34
N ALA A 513 -10.19 9.29 -42.57
CA ALA A 513 -10.18 10.66 -42.05
C ALA A 513 -9.00 10.92 -41.10
N TYR A 514 -8.76 10.00 -40.15
CA TYR A 514 -7.60 10.08 -39.25
C TYR A 514 -6.27 10.12 -40.02
N ARG A 515 -6.10 9.24 -41.01
CA ARG A 515 -4.87 9.21 -41.82
C ARG A 515 -4.67 10.48 -42.64
N ALA A 516 -5.74 11.07 -43.17
CA ALA A 516 -5.67 12.35 -43.86
C ALA A 516 -5.27 13.49 -42.91
N ALA A 517 -5.86 13.55 -41.71
CA ALA A 517 -5.50 14.52 -40.69
C ALA A 517 -4.06 14.35 -40.20
N LEU A 518 -3.59 13.10 -40.02
CA LEU A 518 -2.21 12.83 -39.66
C LEU A 518 -1.23 13.24 -40.76
N LEU A 519 -1.56 13.01 -42.04
CA LEU A 519 -0.75 13.49 -43.16
C LEU A 519 -0.65 15.01 -43.19
N ASP A 520 -1.73 15.73 -42.87
CA ASP A 520 -1.74 17.19 -42.79
C ASP A 520 -0.83 17.69 -41.66
N VAL A 521 -0.91 17.08 -40.47
CA VAL A 521 0.01 17.40 -39.36
C VAL A 521 1.47 17.12 -39.74
N VAL A 522 1.75 15.98 -40.37
CA VAL A 522 3.11 15.61 -40.82
C VAL A 522 3.63 16.57 -41.89
N ALA A 523 2.77 17.08 -42.78
CA ALA A 523 3.16 18.04 -43.80
C ALA A 523 3.61 19.39 -43.21
N GLY A 524 3.06 19.75 -42.04
CA GLY A 524 3.40 20.95 -41.28
C GLY A 524 4.62 20.82 -40.37
N LEU A 525 5.21 19.64 -40.22
CA LEU A 525 6.45 19.46 -39.44
C LEU A 525 7.64 20.18 -40.08
N ASP A 526 8.68 20.40 -39.28
CA ASP A 526 9.91 21.01 -39.79
C ASP A 526 10.60 20.12 -40.86
N PRO A 527 11.55 20.66 -41.65
CA PRO A 527 12.20 19.88 -42.70
C PRO A 527 12.96 18.62 -42.22
N GLU A 528 13.55 18.65 -41.03
CA GLU A 528 14.32 17.51 -40.49
C GLU A 528 13.39 16.40 -40.03
N GLU A 529 12.34 16.76 -39.30
CA GLU A 529 11.30 15.84 -38.85
C GLU A 529 10.55 15.23 -40.03
N ARG A 530 10.26 16.00 -41.08
CA ARG A 530 9.67 15.46 -42.32
C ARG A 530 10.57 14.45 -43.01
N TYR A 531 11.88 14.68 -43.03
CA TYR A 531 12.82 13.70 -43.57
C TYR A 531 12.77 12.39 -42.76
N ARG A 532 12.75 12.47 -41.43
CA ARG A 532 12.59 11.31 -40.53
C ARG A 532 11.21 10.65 -40.66
N ALA A 533 10.18 11.42 -41.02
CA ALA A 533 8.81 10.94 -41.21
C ALA A 533 8.61 10.11 -42.49
N THR A 534 9.59 10.02 -43.39
CA THR A 534 9.42 9.38 -44.71
C THR A 534 8.79 7.99 -44.63
N VAL A 535 9.26 7.14 -43.71
CA VAL A 535 8.73 5.78 -43.49
C VAL A 535 7.25 5.80 -43.06
N VAL A 536 6.87 6.79 -42.23
CA VAL A 536 5.48 6.97 -41.79
C VAL A 536 4.61 7.47 -42.94
N VAL A 537 5.11 8.41 -43.76
CA VAL A 537 4.40 8.94 -44.93
C VAL A 537 4.17 7.87 -45.99
N GLU A 538 5.17 7.03 -46.26
CA GLU A 538 5.05 5.89 -47.18
C GLU A 538 3.98 4.92 -46.70
N ALA A 539 4.05 4.49 -45.43
CA ALA A 539 3.06 3.60 -44.84
C ALA A 539 1.63 4.18 -44.85
N LEU A 540 1.48 5.49 -44.64
CA LEU A 540 0.18 6.19 -44.72
C LEU A 540 -0.40 6.14 -46.14
N ARG A 541 0.43 6.38 -47.16
CA ARG A 541 0.03 6.39 -48.58
C ARG A 541 -0.33 5.00 -49.09
N GLU A 542 0.47 3.98 -48.75
CA GLU A 542 0.21 2.59 -49.14
C GLU A 542 -1.17 2.12 -48.64
N ARG A 543 -1.50 2.43 -47.39
CA ARG A 543 -2.81 2.04 -46.83
C ARG A 543 -3.98 2.90 -47.32
N GLN A 544 -3.75 4.11 -47.84
CA GLN A 544 -4.79 4.88 -48.52
C GLN A 544 -5.09 4.32 -49.92
N ALA A 545 -4.07 3.80 -50.62
CA ALA A 545 -4.23 3.21 -51.95
C ALA A 545 -4.87 1.81 -51.95
N GLY A 546 -4.74 1.05 -50.86
CA GLY A 546 -5.27 -0.32 -50.73
C GLY A 546 -6.62 -0.46 -49.99
N GLY A 547 -7.25 0.64 -49.57
CA GLY A 547 -8.53 0.66 -48.87
C GLY A 547 -9.70 0.90 -49.81
#